data_AF-A0A372FQC3-F1
#
_entry.id   AF-A0A372FQC3-F1
#
_cell.length_a   1.000
_cell.length_b   1.000
_cell.length_c   1.000
_cell.angle_alpha   90.00
_cell.angle_beta   90.00
_cell.angle_gamma   90.00
#
_symmetry.space_group_name_H-M   'P 1'
#
loop_
_entity.id
_entity.type
_entity.pdbx_description
1 polymer ?
#
loop_
_entity_poly.entity_id
_entity_poly.type
_entity_poly.pdbx_seq_one_letter_code
_entity_poly.pdbx_strand_id
1 'polypeptide(L)'
;MLDEHFTEHWQTNSGTDYQRTKRRRAGLPNYRIVRYADDFVVMVSGSQAHAEALRKEVAEVLAPMGLRLSEAKTKVCHVDEGFDFLGFHIQRRHKRGTGKHVVYTYPSKKALASIVGRVRALTSRSSHPALAVLLRQLNPVLQGWCTYFRYGVSKATFGYLDQYTWHRVVRWLRKRHLRTKMAVLKRRYLPGWRPTEDGVTLFQPQQVTVSRYRYRANNIPTPWARATPGTTG
;
A
#
# COMPACT_ATOMS: atom_id res chain seq x y z
N MET A 1 -23.73 10.26 6.68
CA MET A 1 -24.36 8.93 6.69
C MET A 1 -23.47 7.83 7.29
N LEU A 2 -22.68 7.03 6.54
CA LEU A 2 -21.84 5.99 7.19
C LEU A 2 -20.77 6.58 8.10
N ASP A 3 -19.98 7.52 7.56
CA ASP A 3 -18.95 8.21 8.35
C ASP A 3 -19.56 9.00 9.50
N GLU A 4 -20.78 9.52 9.35
CA GLU A 4 -21.52 10.29 10.36
C GLU A 4 -22.02 9.40 11.49
N HIS A 5 -22.61 8.24 11.18
CA HIS A 5 -23.01 7.21 12.15
C HIS A 5 -21.82 6.76 13.01
N PHE A 6 -20.68 6.47 12.37
CA PHE A 6 -19.45 6.12 13.09
C PHE A 6 -18.80 7.31 13.80
N THR A 7 -18.92 8.52 13.27
CA THR A 7 -18.35 9.73 13.88
C THR A 7 -19.16 10.14 15.11
N GLU A 8 -20.49 10.12 15.06
CA GLU A 8 -21.35 10.36 16.22
C GLU A 8 -21.09 9.31 17.30
N HIS A 9 -21.06 8.03 16.94
CA HIS A 9 -20.74 6.97 17.90
C HIS A 9 -19.32 7.15 18.47
N TRP A 10 -18.34 7.54 17.67
CA TRP A 10 -16.98 7.81 18.14
C TRP A 10 -16.90 9.03 19.07
N GLN A 11 -17.52 10.15 18.71
CA GLN A 11 -17.50 11.39 19.49
C GLN A 11 -18.25 11.21 20.82
N THR A 12 -19.37 10.50 20.81
CA THR A 12 -20.20 10.27 22.00
C THR A 12 -19.54 9.29 22.97
N ASN A 13 -18.97 8.21 22.45
CA ASN A 13 -18.59 7.06 23.28
C ASN A 13 -17.08 6.81 23.37
N SER A 14 -16.27 7.35 22.47
CA SER A 14 -14.86 6.95 22.30
C SER A 14 -13.91 8.12 22.06
N GLY A 15 -14.34 9.37 22.29
CA GLY A 15 -13.57 10.58 21.98
C GLY A 15 -12.29 10.69 22.82
N THR A 16 -12.36 10.36 24.11
CA THR A 16 -11.23 10.47 25.05
C THR A 16 -10.62 9.11 25.43
N ASP A 17 -9.35 9.10 25.84
CA ASP A 17 -8.68 7.88 26.35
C ASP A 17 -9.40 7.27 27.56
N TYR A 18 -9.96 8.12 28.42
CA TYR A 18 -10.76 7.71 29.56
C TYR A 18 -12.02 6.94 29.13
N GLN A 19 -12.80 7.50 28.20
CA GLN A 19 -14.03 6.86 27.70
C GLN A 19 -13.73 5.49 27.06
N ARG A 20 -12.68 5.41 26.23
CA ARG A 20 -12.24 4.15 25.60
C ARG A 20 -11.83 3.09 26.63
N THR A 21 -11.11 3.51 27.68
CA THR A 21 -10.68 2.62 28.76
C THR A 21 -11.86 2.15 29.61
N LYS A 22 -12.80 3.05 29.95
CA LYS A 22 -14.03 2.73 30.68
C LYS A 22 -14.87 1.70 29.94
N ARG A 23 -15.08 1.88 28.63
CA ARG A 23 -15.80 0.92 27.78
C ARG A 23 -15.13 -0.44 27.76
N ARG A 24 -13.80 -0.47 27.57
CA ARG A 24 -13.04 -1.73 27.57
C ARG A 24 -13.16 -2.49 28.90
N ARG A 25 -13.13 -1.77 30.04
CA ARG A 25 -13.36 -2.37 31.37
C ARG A 25 -14.77 -2.91 31.55
N ALA A 26 -15.77 -2.29 30.92
CA ALA A 26 -17.15 -2.76 30.88
C ALA A 26 -17.39 -3.86 29.83
N GLY A 27 -16.35 -4.41 29.19
CA GLY A 27 -16.48 -5.43 28.14
C GLY A 27 -16.99 -4.90 26.80
N LEU A 28 -17.20 -3.58 26.67
CA LEU A 28 -17.71 -2.97 25.45
C LEU A 28 -16.60 -2.68 24.43
N PRO A 29 -16.88 -2.84 23.13
CA PRO A 29 -15.91 -2.59 22.07
C PRO A 29 -15.73 -1.09 21.78
N ASN A 30 -14.55 -0.79 21.23
CA ASN A 30 -14.24 0.50 20.60
C ASN A 30 -14.02 0.28 19.09
N TYR A 31 -14.48 1.22 18.27
CA TYR A 31 -14.44 1.08 16.81
C TYR A 31 -13.84 2.32 16.15
N ARG A 32 -13.10 2.15 15.05
CA ARG A 32 -12.62 3.28 14.25
C ARG A 32 -12.69 2.96 12.78
N ILE A 33 -13.38 3.81 12.01
CA ILE A 33 -13.46 3.68 10.56
C ILE A 33 -12.31 4.44 9.88
N VAL A 34 -11.79 3.84 8.81
CA VAL A 34 -10.88 4.48 7.85
C VAL A 34 -11.46 4.23 6.47
N ARG A 35 -11.85 5.29 5.76
CA ARG A 35 -12.48 5.22 4.45
C ARG A 35 -11.62 5.93 3.39
N TYR A 36 -11.58 5.36 2.19
CA TYR A 36 -10.98 5.94 1.00
C TYR A 36 -11.86 5.64 -0.22
N ALA A 37 -12.54 6.67 -0.75
CA ALA A 37 -13.59 6.51 -1.75
C ALA A 37 -14.64 5.47 -1.32
N ASP A 38 -14.73 4.33 -2.01
CA ASP A 38 -15.67 3.24 -1.71
C ASP A 38 -15.06 2.12 -0.83
N ASP A 39 -13.73 2.08 -0.69
CA ASP A 39 -13.04 1.10 0.13
C ASP A 39 -12.89 1.61 1.56
N PHE A 40 -13.28 0.82 2.56
CA PHE A 40 -13.14 1.18 3.97
C PHE A 40 -12.75 -0.01 4.84
N VAL A 41 -12.17 0.29 5.99
CA VAL A 41 -11.82 -0.66 7.04
C VAL A 41 -12.37 -0.15 8.36
N VAL A 42 -13.04 -1.03 9.11
CA VAL A 42 -13.50 -0.73 10.47
C VAL A 42 -12.63 -1.51 11.45
N MET A 43 -11.79 -0.78 12.20
CA MET A 43 -10.95 -1.37 13.24
C MET A 43 -11.76 -1.55 14.50
N VAL A 44 -11.79 -2.78 15.02
CA VAL A 44 -12.53 -3.15 16.23
C VAL A 44 -11.54 -3.54 17.32
N SER A 45 -11.62 -2.86 18.47
CA SER A 45 -10.97 -3.30 19.70
C SER A 45 -12.03 -3.99 20.57
N GLY A 46 -12.13 -5.30 20.42
CA GLY A 46 -13.17 -6.14 21.03
C GLY A 46 -13.03 -7.60 20.61
N SER A 47 -14.07 -8.40 20.86
CA SER A 47 -14.15 -9.79 20.39
C SER A 47 -14.51 -9.87 18.90
N GLN A 48 -14.34 -11.06 18.31
CA GLN A 48 -14.82 -11.33 16.95
C GLN A 48 -16.34 -11.13 16.83
N ALA A 49 -17.11 -11.50 17.84
CA ALA A 49 -18.57 -11.30 17.87
C ALA A 49 -18.95 -9.82 17.72
N HIS A 50 -18.20 -8.90 18.34
CA HIS A 50 -18.40 -7.46 18.16
C HIS A 50 -18.15 -7.01 16.72
N ALA A 51 -17.12 -7.57 16.06
CA ALA A 51 -16.83 -7.26 14.66
C ALA A 51 -17.91 -7.79 13.71
N GLU A 52 -18.46 -8.98 13.99
CA GLU A 52 -19.55 -9.57 13.21
C GLU A 52 -20.88 -8.82 13.38
N ALA A 53 -21.20 -8.42 14.61
CA ALA A 53 -22.37 -7.56 14.88
C ALA A 53 -22.25 -6.23 14.11
N LEU A 54 -21.08 -5.60 14.17
CA LEU A 54 -20.84 -4.35 13.47
C LEU A 54 -20.93 -4.49 11.94
N ARG A 55 -20.50 -5.63 11.39
CA ARG A 55 -20.65 -5.90 9.95
C ARG A 55 -22.13 -5.94 9.53
N LYS A 56 -23.02 -6.50 10.36
CA LYS A 56 -24.46 -6.53 10.10
C LYS A 56 -25.05 -5.12 10.17
N GLU A 57 -24.72 -4.37 11.21
CA GLU A 57 -25.14 -2.97 11.38
C GLU A 57 -24.72 -2.08 10.19
N VAL A 58 -23.47 -2.23 9.73
CA VAL A 58 -22.98 -1.53 8.52
C VAL A 58 -23.80 -1.89 7.29
N ALA A 59 -24.19 -3.16 7.12
CA ALA A 59 -24.99 -3.59 5.98
C ALA A 59 -26.40 -2.96 6.02
N GLU A 60 -27.00 -2.88 7.20
CA GLU A 60 -28.31 -2.24 7.41
C GLU A 60 -28.27 -0.74 7.14
N VAL A 61 -27.22 -0.05 7.58
CA VAL A 61 -27.03 1.39 7.30
C VAL A 61 -26.80 1.64 5.80
N LEU A 62 -26.15 0.72 5.09
CA LEU A 62 -25.88 0.84 3.66
C LEU A 62 -27.09 0.52 2.76
N ALA A 63 -27.99 -0.36 3.22
CA ALA A 63 -29.10 -0.87 2.41
C ALA A 63 -30.05 0.23 1.86
N PRO A 64 -30.45 1.26 2.64
CA PRO A 64 -31.29 2.36 2.14
C PRO A 64 -30.66 3.17 1.00
N MET A 65 -29.32 3.16 0.88
CA MET A 65 -28.59 3.88 -0.17
C MET A 65 -28.39 3.04 -1.44
N GLY A 66 -29.01 1.85 -1.52
CA GLY A 66 -28.83 0.93 -2.64
C GLY A 66 -27.44 0.27 -2.68
N LEU A 67 -26.62 0.45 -1.63
CA LEU A 67 -25.29 -0.13 -1.53
C LEU A 67 -25.35 -1.46 -0.77
N ARG A 68 -24.66 -2.48 -1.30
CA ARG A 68 -24.55 -3.79 -0.66
C ARG A 68 -23.08 -4.13 -0.42
N LEU A 69 -22.77 -4.64 0.77
CA LEU A 69 -21.45 -5.19 1.05
C LEU A 69 -21.22 -6.41 0.16
N SER A 70 -20.11 -6.41 -0.57
CA SER A 70 -19.70 -7.60 -1.32
C SER A 70 -19.22 -8.66 -0.33
N GLU A 71 -19.97 -9.74 -0.17
CA GLU A 71 -19.61 -10.85 0.73
C GLU A 71 -18.25 -11.45 0.39
N ALA A 72 -17.92 -11.52 -0.90
CA ALA A 72 -16.62 -12.01 -1.38
C ALA A 72 -15.44 -11.09 -1.02
N LYS A 73 -15.68 -9.79 -0.79
CA LYS A 73 -14.63 -8.81 -0.45
C LYS A 73 -14.59 -8.50 1.05
N THR A 74 -15.71 -8.68 1.76
CA THR A 74 -15.84 -8.30 3.17
C THR A 74 -15.39 -9.44 4.06
N LYS A 75 -14.25 -9.26 4.74
CA LYS A 75 -13.69 -10.25 5.65
C LYS A 75 -13.45 -9.65 7.04
N VAL A 76 -13.88 -10.36 8.08
CA VAL A 76 -13.43 -10.12 9.45
C VAL A 76 -12.12 -10.88 9.64
N CYS A 77 -11.06 -10.19 10.07
CA CYS A 77 -9.75 -10.79 10.29
C CYS A 77 -9.07 -10.15 11.49
N HIS A 78 -8.19 -10.91 12.13
CA HIS A 78 -7.38 -10.38 13.22
C HIS A 78 -6.19 -9.59 12.69
N VAL A 79 -5.79 -8.51 13.40
CA VAL A 79 -4.66 -7.66 12.97
C VAL A 79 -3.32 -8.41 12.91
N ASP A 80 -3.19 -9.52 13.66
CA ASP A 80 -2.00 -10.38 13.63
C ASP A 80 -1.96 -11.29 12.40
N GLU A 81 -3.12 -11.65 11.81
CA GLU A 81 -3.18 -12.32 10.50
C GLU A 81 -2.84 -11.34 9.37
N GLY A 82 -3.30 -10.10 9.54
CA GLY A 82 -3.11 -9.01 8.60
C GLY A 82 -4.14 -8.98 7.47
N PHE A 83 -4.26 -7.82 6.83
CA PHE A 83 -5.23 -7.58 5.76
C PHE A 83 -4.68 -6.63 4.71
N ASP A 84 -5.26 -6.67 3.51
CA ASP A 84 -4.89 -5.80 2.41
C ASP A 84 -5.83 -4.58 2.35
N PHE A 85 -5.26 -3.37 2.32
CA PHE A 85 -6.00 -2.12 2.14
C PHE A 85 -5.17 -1.13 1.31
N LEU A 86 -5.76 -0.54 0.26
CA LEU A 86 -5.10 0.39 -0.67
C LEU A 86 -3.77 -0.14 -1.24
N GLY A 87 -3.69 -1.45 -1.48
CA GLY A 87 -2.50 -2.12 -1.99
C GLY A 87 -1.41 -2.37 -0.94
N PHE A 88 -1.64 -2.01 0.33
CA PHE A 88 -0.77 -2.36 1.45
C PHE A 88 -1.31 -3.56 2.22
N HIS A 89 -0.43 -4.50 2.53
CA HIS A 89 -0.67 -5.54 3.52
C HIS A 89 -0.30 -5.01 4.91
N ILE A 90 -1.29 -4.84 5.78
CA ILE A 90 -1.18 -4.29 7.12
C ILE A 90 -1.22 -5.44 8.12
N GLN A 91 -0.19 -5.58 8.96
CA GLN A 91 -0.11 -6.67 9.92
C GLN A 91 0.61 -6.23 11.19
N ARG A 92 0.07 -6.58 12.36
CA ARG A 92 0.76 -6.41 13.63
C ARG A 92 1.72 -7.58 13.84
N ARG A 93 2.98 -7.26 14.16
CA ARG A 93 4.02 -8.25 14.43
C ARG A 93 4.82 -7.87 15.66
N HIS A 94 5.40 -8.88 16.29
CA HIS A 94 6.39 -8.68 17.33
C HIS A 94 7.65 -8.03 16.74
N LYS A 95 8.06 -6.89 17.31
CA LYS A 95 9.28 -6.20 16.89
C LYS A 95 10.49 -6.93 17.47
N ARG A 96 11.27 -7.59 16.62
CA ARG A 96 12.48 -8.33 17.00
C ARG A 96 13.39 -7.50 17.90
N GLY A 97 13.86 -8.12 18.98
CA GLY A 97 14.74 -7.47 19.97
C GLY A 97 14.02 -6.56 20.98
N THR A 98 12.68 -6.55 20.99
CA THR A 98 11.88 -5.80 21.98
C THR A 98 10.65 -6.61 22.34
N GLY A 99 10.04 -6.41 23.52
CA GLY A 99 8.74 -7.03 23.87
C GLY A 99 7.52 -6.33 23.25
N LYS A 100 7.71 -5.47 22.23
CA LYS A 100 6.66 -4.59 21.69
C LYS A 100 6.07 -5.17 20.40
N HIS A 101 4.76 -5.06 20.26
CA HIS A 101 4.07 -5.33 19.00
C HIS A 101 3.92 -4.03 18.20
N VAL A 102 4.23 -4.07 16.91
CA VAL A 102 4.18 -2.91 16.01
C VAL A 102 3.43 -3.31 14.74
N VAL A 103 2.66 -2.36 14.19
CA VAL A 103 1.98 -2.54 12.90
C VAL A 103 2.95 -2.26 11.77
N TYR A 104 3.09 -3.22 10.87
CA TYR A 104 3.89 -3.12 9.65
C TYR A 104 2.97 -2.99 8.44
N THR A 105 3.36 -2.15 7.49
CA THR A 105 2.65 -1.95 6.23
C THR A 105 3.57 -2.32 5.07
N TYR A 106 3.26 -3.39 4.35
CA TYR A 106 4.06 -3.87 3.21
C TYR A 106 3.30 -3.63 1.91
N PRO A 107 3.95 -3.48 0.75
CA PRO A 107 3.24 -3.64 -0.52
C PRO A 107 2.61 -5.04 -0.56
N SER A 108 1.32 -5.13 -0.89
CA SER A 108 0.63 -6.42 -0.91
C SER A 108 1.14 -7.32 -2.03
N LYS A 109 0.97 -8.64 -1.87
CA LYS A 109 1.36 -9.61 -2.90
C LYS A 109 0.65 -9.32 -4.23
N LYS A 110 -0.62 -8.90 -4.17
CA LYS A 110 -1.41 -8.49 -5.34
C LYS A 110 -0.83 -7.25 -6.03
N ALA A 111 -0.42 -6.24 -5.26
CA ALA A 111 0.22 -5.04 -5.81
C ALA A 111 1.57 -5.35 -6.46
N LEU A 112 2.38 -6.22 -5.85
CA LEU A 112 3.63 -6.70 -6.43
C LEU A 112 3.40 -7.51 -7.72
N ALA A 113 2.43 -8.43 -7.71
CA ALA A 113 2.08 -9.23 -8.88
C ALA A 113 1.61 -8.34 -10.05
N SER A 114 0.86 -7.28 -9.77
CA SER A 114 0.40 -6.31 -10.77
C SER A 114 1.58 -5.60 -11.46
N ILE A 115 2.53 -5.04 -10.70
CA ILE A 115 3.70 -4.35 -11.30
C ILE A 115 4.61 -5.34 -12.04
N VAL A 116 4.82 -6.54 -11.50
CA VAL A 116 5.56 -7.62 -12.16
C VAL A 116 4.90 -8.01 -13.48
N GLY A 117 3.57 -8.12 -13.50
CA GLY A 117 2.78 -8.37 -14.69
C GLY A 117 2.96 -7.27 -15.74
N ARG A 118 2.95 -6.00 -15.32
CA ARG A 118 3.18 -4.86 -16.22
C ARG A 118 4.60 -4.84 -16.80
N VAL A 119 5.63 -5.10 -15.98
CA VAL A 119 7.01 -5.27 -16.47
C VAL A 119 7.09 -6.43 -17.47
N ARG A 120 6.42 -7.55 -17.18
CA ARG A 120 6.36 -8.71 -18.08
C ARG A 120 5.71 -8.36 -19.42
N ALA A 121 4.62 -7.60 -19.41
CA ALA A 121 3.91 -7.17 -20.61
C ALA A 121 4.76 -6.22 -21.48
N LEU A 122 5.40 -5.22 -20.87
CA LEU A 122 6.28 -4.28 -21.58
C LEU A 122 7.54 -4.96 -22.16
N THR A 123 8.02 -6.02 -21.50
CA THR A 123 9.16 -6.84 -21.96
C THR A 123 8.74 -8.04 -22.83
N SER A 124 7.49 -8.08 -23.29
CA SER A 124 7.00 -9.14 -24.16
C SER A 124 7.54 -8.99 -25.59
N ARG A 125 7.46 -10.07 -26.39
CA ARG A 125 8.05 -10.16 -27.73
C ARG A 125 7.26 -9.42 -28.82
N SER A 126 6.03 -8.99 -28.54
CA SER A 126 5.11 -8.44 -29.55
C SER A 126 5.47 -7.04 -30.00
N SER A 127 6.26 -6.31 -29.22
CA SER A 127 6.79 -4.99 -29.59
C SER A 127 8.30 -5.10 -29.75
N HIS A 128 8.85 -4.57 -30.85
CA HIS A 128 10.29 -4.55 -31.14
C HIS A 128 10.93 -3.16 -30.90
N PRO A 129 10.63 -2.42 -29.81
CA PRO A 129 11.19 -1.09 -29.60
C PRO A 129 12.70 -1.18 -29.37
N ALA A 130 13.46 -0.13 -29.68
CA ALA A 130 14.85 0.01 -29.22
C ALA A 130 14.93 -0.10 -27.68
N LEU A 131 16.10 -0.42 -27.11
CA LEU A 131 16.26 -0.53 -25.65
C LEU A 131 15.87 0.79 -24.98
N ALA A 132 16.28 1.94 -25.51
CA ALA A 132 15.95 3.26 -25.01
C ALA A 132 14.43 3.48 -24.93
N VAL A 133 13.68 3.03 -25.94
CA VAL A 133 12.21 3.12 -25.95
C VAL A 133 11.59 2.22 -24.88
N LEU A 134 12.09 0.98 -24.73
CA LEU A 134 11.67 0.08 -23.65
C LEU A 134 11.95 0.69 -22.26
N LEU A 135 13.12 1.29 -22.07
CA LEU A 135 13.50 1.94 -20.81
C LEU A 135 12.63 3.17 -20.51
N ARG A 136 12.31 3.98 -21.52
CA ARG A 136 11.38 5.12 -21.38
C ARG A 136 9.97 4.69 -20.99
N GLN A 137 9.54 3.48 -21.37
CA GLN A 137 8.26 2.92 -20.93
C GLN A 137 8.31 2.30 -19.52
N LEU A 138 9.40 1.60 -19.19
CA LEU A 138 9.56 0.94 -17.89
C LEU A 138 9.81 1.92 -16.74
N ASN A 139 10.66 2.92 -16.95
CA ASN A 139 11.13 3.80 -15.88
C ASN A 139 9.99 4.54 -15.17
N PRO A 140 9.05 5.22 -15.85
CA PRO A 140 7.96 5.92 -15.19
C PRO A 140 7.05 4.99 -14.40
N VAL A 141 6.81 3.77 -14.91
CA VAL A 141 6.00 2.75 -14.26
C VAL A 141 6.63 2.29 -12.95
N LEU A 142 7.94 1.99 -12.98
CA LEU A 142 8.68 1.59 -11.77
C LEU A 142 8.80 2.74 -10.78
N GLN A 143 9.09 3.95 -11.26
CA GLN A 143 9.24 5.13 -10.44
C GLN A 143 7.93 5.49 -9.73
N GLY A 144 6.81 5.55 -10.46
CA GLY A 144 5.50 5.83 -9.87
C GLY A 144 5.11 4.79 -8.81
N TRP A 145 5.33 3.50 -9.11
CA TRP A 145 5.05 2.43 -8.16
C TRP A 145 5.92 2.54 -6.89
N CYS A 146 7.21 2.81 -7.04
CA CYS A 146 8.10 3.00 -5.88
C CYS A 146 7.75 4.26 -5.08
N THR A 147 7.37 5.36 -5.75
CA THR A 147 6.91 6.59 -5.09
C THR A 147 5.68 6.35 -4.24
N TYR A 148 4.71 5.56 -4.72
CA TYR A 148 3.52 5.22 -3.94
C TYR A 148 3.87 4.37 -2.72
N PHE A 149 4.65 3.30 -2.92
CA PHE A 149 4.97 2.35 -1.86
C PHE A 149 6.11 2.78 -0.92
N ARG A 150 6.76 3.93 -1.15
CA ARG A 150 7.90 4.38 -0.34
C ARG A 150 7.56 4.64 1.13
N TYR A 151 6.28 4.82 1.46
CA TYR A 151 5.82 5.12 2.81
C TYR A 151 5.60 3.89 3.69
N GLY A 152 5.69 2.69 3.11
CA GLY A 152 5.62 1.41 3.82
C GLY A 152 6.99 0.76 4.04
N VAL A 153 6.99 -0.44 4.62
CA VAL A 153 8.16 -1.31 4.77
C VAL A 153 8.46 -2.02 3.45
N SER A 154 8.94 -1.24 2.48
CA SER A 154 8.99 -1.67 1.07
C SER A 154 10.39 -2.02 0.56
N LYS A 155 11.44 -1.88 1.38
CA LYS A 155 12.84 -2.00 0.93
C LYS A 155 13.17 -3.37 0.32
N ALA A 156 12.72 -4.45 0.96
CA ALA A 156 12.88 -5.81 0.44
C ALA A 156 12.13 -6.00 -0.89
N THR A 157 10.90 -5.50 -0.96
CA THR A 157 10.08 -5.56 -2.19
C THR A 157 10.71 -4.77 -3.33
N PHE A 158 11.30 -3.61 -3.04
CA PHE A 158 12.03 -2.81 -4.02
C PHE A 158 13.28 -3.53 -4.52
N GLY A 159 14.03 -4.19 -3.64
CA GLY A 159 15.16 -5.05 -4.03
C GLY A 159 14.74 -6.18 -4.97
N TYR A 160 13.65 -6.88 -4.62
CA TYR A 160 13.09 -7.93 -5.47
C TYR A 160 12.67 -7.41 -6.85
N LEU A 161 11.93 -6.30 -6.89
CA LEU A 161 11.45 -5.70 -8.14
C LEU A 161 12.61 -5.24 -9.03
N ASP A 162 13.67 -4.68 -8.44
CA ASP A 162 14.88 -4.27 -9.17
C ASP A 162 15.54 -5.47 -9.85
N GLN A 163 15.82 -6.53 -9.09
CA GLN A 163 16.44 -7.75 -9.60
C GLN A 163 15.59 -8.41 -10.68
N TYR A 164 14.29 -8.54 -10.44
CA TYR A 164 13.34 -9.10 -11.41
C TYR A 164 13.38 -8.31 -12.73
N THR A 165 13.28 -6.99 -12.65
CA THR A 165 13.25 -6.11 -13.83
C THR A 165 14.57 -6.17 -14.58
N TRP A 166 15.69 -6.10 -13.87
CA TRP A 166 17.03 -6.22 -14.46
C TRP A 166 17.19 -7.54 -15.22
N HIS A 167 16.87 -8.68 -14.59
CA HIS A 167 16.93 -9.99 -15.24
C HIS A 167 16.05 -10.06 -16.49
N ARG A 168 14.85 -9.47 -16.46
CA ARG A 168 13.93 -9.44 -17.61
C ARG A 168 14.51 -8.64 -18.76
N VAL A 169 15.01 -7.43 -18.51
CA VAL A 169 15.61 -6.57 -19.54
C VAL A 169 16.87 -7.21 -20.13
N VAL A 170 17.74 -7.79 -19.32
CA VAL A 170 18.93 -8.50 -19.82
C VAL A 170 18.55 -9.71 -20.65
N ARG A 171 17.56 -10.52 -20.22
CA ARG A 171 17.06 -11.64 -21.03
C ARG A 171 16.44 -11.18 -22.34
N TRP A 172 15.72 -10.06 -22.34
CA TRP A 172 15.17 -9.44 -23.53
C TRP A 172 16.29 -9.01 -24.50
N LEU A 173 17.34 -8.34 -24.00
CA LEU A 173 18.52 -7.95 -24.79
C LEU A 173 19.23 -9.16 -25.40
N ARG A 174 19.46 -10.21 -24.61
CA ARG A 174 20.08 -11.45 -25.10
C ARG A 174 19.27 -12.10 -26.22
N LYS A 175 17.94 -12.09 -26.09
CA LYS A 175 17.02 -12.65 -27.10
C LYS A 175 16.94 -11.81 -28.37
N ARG A 176 17.12 -10.49 -28.27
CA ARG A 176 17.20 -9.59 -29.42
C ARG A 176 18.50 -9.77 -30.20
N HIS A 177 19.59 -10.04 -29.50
CA HIS A 177 20.93 -10.15 -30.07
C HIS A 177 21.49 -11.57 -30.02
N LEU A 178 20.77 -12.53 -30.62
CA LEU A 178 21.10 -13.97 -30.55
C LEU A 178 22.51 -14.31 -31.05
N ARG A 179 23.02 -13.56 -32.03
CA ARG A 179 24.34 -13.78 -32.65
C ARG A 179 25.46 -12.97 -31.99
N THR A 180 25.16 -12.21 -30.95
CA THR A 180 26.13 -11.30 -30.32
C THR A 180 26.64 -11.88 -29.01
N LYS A 181 27.97 -11.96 -28.86
CA LYS A 181 28.62 -12.41 -27.61
C LYS A 181 28.22 -11.50 -26.43
N MET A 182 28.06 -12.08 -25.24
CA MET A 182 27.72 -11.31 -24.03
C MET A 182 28.69 -10.17 -23.76
N ALA A 183 29.99 -10.35 -24.00
CA ALA A 183 30.98 -9.29 -23.82
C ALA A 183 30.67 -8.02 -24.62
N VAL A 184 30.17 -8.17 -25.85
CA VAL A 184 29.78 -7.05 -26.72
C VAL A 184 28.52 -6.37 -26.18
N LEU A 185 27.51 -7.15 -25.75
CA LEU A 185 26.31 -6.60 -25.13
C LEU A 185 26.61 -5.86 -23.83
N LYS A 186 27.55 -6.37 -23.02
CA LYS A 186 27.99 -5.72 -21.79
C LYS A 186 28.60 -4.35 -22.07
N ARG A 187 29.53 -4.30 -23.03
CA ARG A 187 30.20 -3.06 -23.43
C ARG A 187 29.22 -2.03 -23.98
N ARG A 188 28.22 -2.47 -24.75
CA ARG A 188 27.29 -1.58 -25.46
C ARG A 188 26.11 -1.10 -24.61
N TYR A 189 25.51 -2.01 -23.84
CA TYR A 189 24.21 -1.77 -23.19
C TYR A 189 24.22 -1.91 -21.68
N LEU A 190 25.32 -2.37 -21.06
CA LEU A 190 25.38 -2.60 -19.61
C LEU A 190 26.56 -1.87 -18.94
N PRO A 191 26.77 -0.56 -19.18
CA PRO A 191 27.74 0.20 -18.39
C PRO A 191 27.37 0.12 -16.90
N GLY A 192 28.35 -0.14 -16.03
CA GLY A 192 28.09 -0.33 -14.60
C GLY A 192 27.11 -1.46 -14.28
N TRP A 193 26.99 -2.46 -15.16
CA TRP A 193 26.03 -3.57 -15.04
C TRP A 193 24.56 -3.15 -15.10
N ARG A 194 24.25 -1.98 -15.68
CA ARG A 194 22.88 -1.46 -15.77
C ARG A 194 22.45 -1.23 -17.23
N PRO A 195 21.28 -1.75 -17.65
CA PRO A 195 20.75 -1.50 -18.99
C PRO A 195 20.66 -0.01 -19.31
N THR A 196 21.39 0.42 -20.34
CA THR A 196 21.53 1.82 -20.73
C THR A 196 21.62 1.93 -22.25
N GLU A 197 20.83 2.82 -22.86
CA GLU A 197 20.92 3.19 -24.29
C GLU A 197 20.44 4.63 -24.44
N ASP A 198 21.10 5.42 -25.31
CA ASP A 198 20.77 6.82 -25.61
C ASP A 198 20.58 7.72 -24.38
N GLY A 199 21.48 7.59 -23.39
CA GLY A 199 21.42 8.36 -22.14
C GLY A 199 20.29 7.94 -21.18
N VAL A 200 19.49 6.93 -21.53
CA VAL A 200 18.43 6.39 -20.67
C VAL A 200 18.94 5.14 -19.96
N THR A 201 18.99 5.19 -18.63
CA THR A 201 19.39 4.06 -17.78
C THR A 201 18.17 3.45 -17.09
N LEU A 202 18.13 2.12 -16.95
CA LEU A 202 17.07 1.43 -16.22
C LEU A 202 17.01 1.91 -14.76
N PHE A 203 15.86 2.48 -14.38
CA PHE A 203 15.56 2.95 -13.03
C PHE A 203 15.82 1.87 -11.98
N GLN A 204 16.36 2.24 -10.81
CA GLN A 204 16.77 1.31 -9.75
C GLN A 204 15.81 1.35 -8.54
N PRO A 205 14.72 0.55 -8.51
CA PRO A 205 13.83 0.47 -7.36
C PRO A 205 14.56 0.28 -6.02
N GLN A 206 15.61 -0.54 -6.00
CA GLN A 206 16.39 -0.81 -4.80
C GLN A 206 17.06 0.44 -4.20
N GLN A 207 17.34 1.48 -4.99
CA GLN A 207 17.95 2.73 -4.52
C GLN A 207 16.93 3.70 -3.93
N VAL A 208 15.64 3.46 -4.11
CA VAL A 208 14.60 4.34 -3.57
C VAL A 208 14.63 4.35 -2.04
N THR A 209 14.68 5.57 -1.49
CA THR A 209 14.61 5.79 -0.05
C THR A 209 13.19 5.58 0.45
N VAL A 210 13.06 4.59 1.34
CA VAL A 210 11.83 4.31 2.07
C VAL A 210 11.69 5.35 3.19
N SER A 211 10.63 6.14 3.11
CA SER A 211 10.28 7.14 4.10
C SER A 211 9.34 6.51 5.11
N ARG A 212 9.85 6.10 6.27
CA ARG A 212 8.97 5.62 7.35
C ARG A 212 8.14 6.80 7.85
N TYR A 213 6.82 6.67 7.82
CA TYR A 213 5.93 7.69 8.36
C TYR A 213 6.29 7.92 9.83
N ARG A 214 6.86 9.08 10.14
CA ARG A 214 7.00 9.54 11.52
C ARG A 214 5.61 9.95 11.97
N TYR A 215 5.14 9.38 13.08
CA TYR A 215 3.89 9.80 13.72
C TYR A 215 3.90 11.33 13.87
N ARG A 216 2.99 12.02 13.17
CA ARG A 216 2.88 13.49 13.19
C ARG A 216 1.89 14.00 14.25
N ALA A 217 1.47 13.15 15.20
CA ALA A 217 0.39 13.48 16.12
C ALA A 217 -0.85 14.04 15.37
N ASN A 218 -1.65 14.90 16.01
CA ASN A 218 -2.84 15.52 15.41
C ASN A 218 -2.54 16.56 14.30
N ASN A 219 -1.29 16.76 13.87
CA ASN A 219 -0.89 17.77 12.86
C ASN A 219 -1.11 17.33 11.40
N ILE A 220 -2.10 16.48 11.13
CA ILE A 220 -2.61 16.32 9.76
C ILE A 220 -3.87 17.19 9.71
N PRO A 221 -3.81 18.44 9.21
CA PRO A 221 -5.01 19.22 9.01
C PRO A 221 -5.89 18.43 8.04
N THR A 222 -7.02 17.95 8.56
CA THR A 222 -8.09 17.47 7.70
C THR A 222 -8.74 18.71 7.08
N PRO A 223 -9.22 18.65 5.82
CA PRO A 223 -9.99 19.75 5.22
C PRO A 223 -11.26 20.12 6.03
N TRP A 224 -11.62 19.25 6.98
CA TRP A 224 -12.80 19.33 7.83
C TRP A 224 -12.52 19.91 9.22
N ALA A 225 -11.27 20.26 9.54
CA ALA A 225 -10.97 21.00 10.76
C ALA A 225 -11.52 22.42 10.59
N ARG A 226 -12.77 22.64 11.04
CA ARG A 226 -13.40 23.96 11.08
C ARG A 226 -12.42 24.94 11.73
N ALA A 227 -12.01 25.96 10.97
CA ALA A 227 -11.37 27.13 11.55
C ALA A 227 -12.36 27.72 12.57
N THR A 228 -11.99 27.68 13.85
CA THR A 228 -12.71 28.44 14.88
C THR A 228 -12.62 29.91 14.47
N PRO A 229 -13.74 30.62 14.25
CA PRO A 229 -13.68 32.06 14.08
C PRO A 229 -13.13 32.65 15.37
N GLY A 230 -12.03 33.41 15.27
CA GLY A 230 -11.46 34.11 16.40
C GLY A 230 -12.46 35.13 16.93
N THR A 231 -12.87 34.96 18.18
CA THR A 231 -13.51 36.03 18.95
C THR A 231 -12.50 37.15 19.12
N THR A 232 -12.72 38.29 18.50
CA THR A 232 -12.09 39.56 18.88
C THR A 232 -13.21 40.46 19.37
N GLY A 233 -13.07 40.92 20.62
CA GLY A 233 -13.96 41.90 21.23
C GLY A 233 -13.64 43.33 20.80
#